data_AF-A0A7C7HX61-F1
#
_entry.id   AF-A0A7C7HX61-F1
#
_cell.length_a   1.000
_cell.length_b   1.000
_cell.length_c   1.000
_cell.angle_alpha   90.00
_cell.angle_beta   90.00
_cell.angle_gamma   90.00
#
_symmetry.space_group_name_H-M   'P 1'
#
loop_
_entity.id
_entity.type
_entity.pdbx_description
1 polymer ?
#
loop_
_entity_poly.entity_id
_entity_poly.type
_entity_poly.pdbx_seq_one_letter_code
_entity_poly.pdbx_strand_id
1 'polypeptide(L)'
;MIIILVIGIISAVFGALLIFAPEAILKAERQANRLFMTDTFFLKNRIPIGIGLLGASAFLGYTYAAKPLNEIIFLVTAVLAGVFGLLLLVSPNTILQAERHANKLYMTDAFFLRNRVVIGVGLLASSAFMVWTYFSFS
;
A
#
# COMPACT_ATOMS: atom_id res chain seq x y z
N MET A 1 1.08 -24.26 12.75
CA MET A 1 0.27 -23.74 13.88
C MET A 1 0.90 -22.54 14.56
N ILE A 2 2.22 -22.52 14.81
CA ILE A 2 2.95 -21.37 15.41
C ILE A 2 2.68 -20.03 14.71
N ILE A 3 2.49 -20.03 13.38
CA ILE A 3 2.14 -18.83 12.60
C ILE A 3 0.86 -18.15 13.11
N ILE A 4 -0.16 -18.93 13.52
CA ILE A 4 -1.43 -18.40 14.04
C ILE A 4 -1.21 -17.73 15.41
N LEU A 5 -0.36 -18.31 16.25
CA LEU A 5 0.02 -17.73 17.54
C LEU A 5 0.74 -16.39 17.34
N VAL A 6 1.71 -16.35 16.43
CA VAL A 6 2.46 -15.12 16.11
C VAL A 6 1.52 -14.02 15.59
N ILE A 7 0.61 -14.35 14.67
CA ILE A 7 -0.39 -13.39 14.18
C ILE A 7 -1.34 -12.95 15.32
N GLY A 8 -1.76 -13.87 16.18
CA GLY A 8 -2.59 -13.56 17.35
C GLY A 8 -1.90 -12.59 18.31
N ILE A 9 -0.63 -12.80 18.64
CA ILE A 9 0.16 -11.90 19.50
C ILE A 9 0.28 -10.52 18.85
N ILE A 10 0.62 -10.45 17.56
CA ILE A 10 0.73 -9.18 16.83
C ILE A 10 -0.62 -8.43 16.84
N SER A 11 -1.73 -9.13 16.61
CA SER A 11 -3.09 -8.58 16.65
C SER A 11 -3.47 -8.07 18.05
N ALA A 12 -3.06 -8.77 19.12
CA ALA A 12 -3.28 -8.31 20.49
C ALA A 12 -2.53 -7.00 20.78
N VAL A 13 -1.26 -6.94 20.39
CA VAL A 13 -0.42 -5.74 20.58
C VAL A 13 -1.01 -4.56 19.80
N PHE A 14 -1.44 -4.77 18.55
CA PHE A 14 -2.10 -3.73 17.75
C PHE A 14 -3.45 -3.30 18.34
N GLY A 15 -4.30 -4.24 18.77
CA GLY A 15 -5.59 -3.94 19.39
C GLY A 15 -5.46 -3.16 20.70
N ALA A 16 -4.48 -3.51 21.54
CA ALA A 16 -4.18 -2.79 22.77
C ALA A 16 -3.63 -1.38 22.48
N LEU A 17 -2.70 -1.25 21.53
CA LEU A 17 -2.17 0.06 21.12
C LEU A 17 -3.27 0.97 20.55
N LEU A 18 -4.26 0.44 19.83
CA LEU A 18 -5.40 1.22 19.32
C LEU A 18 -6.27 1.82 20.41
N ILE A 19 -6.47 1.09 21.51
CA ILE A 19 -7.33 1.50 22.61
C ILE A 19 -6.60 2.47 23.55
N PHE A 20 -5.36 2.14 23.92
CA PHE A 20 -4.63 2.86 24.98
C PHE A 20 -3.66 3.92 24.46
N ALA A 21 -3.07 3.72 23.27
CA ALA A 21 -2.05 4.62 22.72
C ALA A 21 -2.29 4.88 21.21
N PRO A 22 -3.48 5.40 20.83
CA PRO A 22 -3.81 5.63 19.42
C PRO A 22 -2.82 6.62 18.77
N GLU A 23 -2.25 7.53 19.54
CA GLU A 23 -1.24 8.46 19.05
C GLU A 23 0.07 7.78 18.63
N ALA A 24 0.45 6.66 19.26
CA ALA A 24 1.64 5.90 18.87
C ALA A 24 1.45 5.25 17.49
N ILE A 25 0.26 4.71 17.24
CA ILE A 25 -0.11 4.17 15.92
C ILE A 25 -0.16 5.28 14.89
N LEU A 26 -0.79 6.41 15.21
CA LEU A 26 -0.82 7.57 14.30
C LEU A 26 0.58 8.10 14.01
N LYS A 27 1.52 8.06 14.97
CA LYS A 27 2.90 8.48 14.77
C LYS A 27 3.66 7.48 13.90
N ALA A 28 3.43 6.18 14.08
CA ALA A 28 3.98 5.12 13.25
C ALA A 28 3.42 5.18 11.81
N GLU A 29 2.11 5.39 11.65
CA GLU A 29 1.46 5.63 10.36
C GLU A 29 1.96 6.92 9.73
N ARG A 30 2.08 8.03 10.47
CA ARG A 30 2.66 9.27 9.93
C ARG A 30 4.12 9.11 9.55
N GLN A 31 4.90 8.33 10.29
CA GLN A 31 6.29 8.05 9.96
C GLN A 31 6.40 7.14 8.74
N ALA A 32 5.53 6.14 8.60
CA ALA A 32 5.39 5.32 7.41
C ALA A 32 4.90 6.16 6.21
N ASN A 33 3.91 7.03 6.40
CA ASN A 33 3.36 7.93 5.38
C ASN A 33 4.39 9.00 4.98
N ARG A 34 5.27 9.42 5.90
CA ARG A 34 6.43 10.27 5.61
C ARG A 34 7.54 9.51 4.87
N LEU A 35 7.65 8.20 5.07
CA LEU A 35 8.52 7.33 4.28
C LEU A 35 7.92 7.06 2.88
N PHE A 36 6.60 7.01 2.79
CA PHE A 36 5.80 7.04 1.55
C PHE A 36 5.61 8.45 0.99
N MET A 37 6.28 9.48 1.54
CA MET A 37 6.66 10.65 0.75
C MET A 37 7.76 10.24 -0.23
N THR A 38 7.40 9.31 -1.11
CA THR A 38 8.01 9.11 -2.41
C THR A 38 8.00 10.44 -3.20
N ASP A 39 7.22 11.44 -2.80
CA ASP A 39 7.22 12.81 -3.32
C ASP A 39 8.63 13.36 -3.63
N THR A 40 9.63 13.27 -2.74
CA THR A 40 10.94 13.89 -3.02
C THR A 40 11.86 13.05 -3.89
N PHE A 41 11.87 11.73 -3.75
CA PHE A 41 12.70 10.85 -4.58
C PHE A 41 12.12 10.67 -5.99
N PHE A 42 10.80 10.49 -6.09
CA PHE A 42 10.10 10.29 -7.36
C PHE A 42 10.11 11.56 -8.21
N LEU A 43 9.93 12.76 -7.60
CA LEU A 43 10.05 14.03 -8.33
C LEU A 43 11.49 14.35 -8.75
N LYS A 44 12.46 14.06 -7.87
CA LYS A 44 13.88 14.32 -8.14
C LYS A 44 14.42 13.41 -9.25
N ASN A 45 13.92 12.18 -9.33
CA ASN A 45 14.27 11.20 -10.36
C ASN A 45 13.17 11.01 -11.41
N ARG A 46 12.27 11.99 -11.59
CA ARG A 46 11.11 11.85 -12.50
C ARG A 46 11.50 11.55 -13.95
N ILE A 47 12.61 12.12 -14.41
CA ILE A 47 13.11 11.98 -15.78
C ILE A 47 13.65 10.56 -16.01
N PRO A 48 14.61 10.05 -15.21
CA PRO A 48 15.07 8.67 -15.38
C PRO A 48 13.96 7.63 -15.15
N ILE A 49 13.06 7.86 -14.19
CA ILE A 49 11.92 6.95 -13.94
C ILE A 49 10.93 6.96 -15.11
N GLY A 50 10.57 8.14 -15.61
CA GLY A 50 9.66 8.30 -16.75
C GLY A 50 10.21 7.67 -18.03
N ILE A 51 11.50 7.89 -18.33
CA ILE A 51 12.17 7.25 -19.48
C ILE A 51 12.22 5.73 -19.30
N GLY A 52 12.51 5.24 -18.10
CA GLY A 52 12.49 3.80 -17.80
C GLY A 52 11.11 3.17 -18.02
N LEU A 53 10.04 3.85 -17.60
CA LEU A 53 8.66 3.41 -17.83
C LEU A 53 8.27 3.42 -19.31
N LEU A 54 8.73 4.40 -20.10
CA LEU A 54 8.53 4.40 -21.55
C LEU A 54 9.31 3.27 -22.23
N GLY A 55 10.54 2.99 -21.78
CA GLY A 55 11.31 1.83 -22.24
C GLY A 55 10.61 0.50 -21.92
N ALA A 56 10.07 0.36 -20.71
CA ALA A 56 9.28 -0.81 -20.31
C ALA A 56 7.99 -0.95 -21.14
N SER A 57 7.29 0.16 -21.41
CA SER A 57 6.11 0.17 -22.28
C SER A 57 6.43 -0.30 -23.71
N ALA A 58 7.51 0.23 -24.30
CA ALA A 58 7.97 -0.18 -25.62
C ALA A 58 8.39 -1.65 -25.67
N PHE A 59 9.10 -2.12 -24.63
CA PHE A 59 9.51 -3.52 -24.51
C PHE A 59 8.30 -4.46 -24.38
N LEU A 60 7.37 -4.15 -23.47
CA LEU A 60 6.17 -4.97 -23.23
C LEU A 60 5.23 -4.97 -24.45
N GLY A 61 5.10 -3.84 -25.14
CA GLY A 61 4.36 -3.74 -26.41
C GLY A 61 5.01 -4.57 -27.52
N TYR A 62 6.34 -4.56 -27.61
CA TYR A 62 7.07 -5.42 -28.54
C TYR A 62 6.90 -6.90 -28.20
N THR A 63 7.02 -7.30 -26.93
CA THR A 63 6.84 -8.70 -26.52
C THR A 63 5.43 -9.22 -26.77
N TYR A 64 4.42 -8.35 -26.62
CA TYR A 64 3.04 -8.66 -27.00
C TYR A 64 2.92 -8.89 -28.53
N ALA A 65 3.47 -7.98 -29.34
CA ALA A 65 3.41 -8.06 -30.80
C ALA A 65 4.23 -9.22 -31.40
N ALA A 66 5.31 -9.63 -30.75
CA ALA A 66 6.25 -10.65 -31.25
C ALA A 66 5.70 -12.09 -31.20
N LYS A 67 4.45 -12.31 -30.76
CA LYS A 67 3.74 -13.60 -30.62
C LYS A 67 4.08 -14.57 -29.46
N PRO A 68 5.14 -14.52 -28.63
CA PRO A 68 5.35 -15.60 -27.65
C PRO A 68 4.51 -15.41 -26.38
N LEU A 69 3.98 -14.19 -26.15
CA LEU A 69 3.31 -13.76 -24.92
C LEU A 69 2.11 -12.86 -25.25
N ASN A 70 1.24 -13.34 -26.16
CA ASN A 70 0.06 -12.61 -26.64
C ASN A 70 -1.07 -12.56 -25.59
N GLU A 71 -0.70 -12.28 -24.34
CA GLU A 71 -1.63 -12.13 -23.24
C GLU A 71 -2.01 -10.66 -23.12
N ILE A 72 -3.31 -10.42 -22.97
CA ILE A 72 -3.88 -9.08 -22.77
C ILE A 72 -3.22 -8.36 -21.58
N ILE A 73 -2.73 -9.11 -20.59
CA ILE A 73 -2.00 -8.60 -19.43
C ILE A 73 -0.77 -7.79 -19.85
N PHE A 74 0.01 -8.25 -20.83
CA PHE A 74 1.20 -7.53 -21.32
C PHE A 74 0.81 -6.24 -22.03
N LEU A 75 -0.26 -6.26 -22.85
CA LEU A 75 -0.76 -5.08 -23.53
C LEU A 75 -1.28 -4.03 -22.54
N VAL A 76 -2.11 -4.45 -21.58
CA VAL A 76 -2.66 -3.56 -20.55
C VAL A 76 -1.52 -2.96 -19.72
N THR A 77 -0.53 -3.76 -19.34
CA THR A 77 0.64 -3.28 -18.58
C THR A 77 1.50 -2.33 -19.42
N ALA A 78 1.68 -2.61 -20.71
CA ALA A 78 2.41 -1.73 -21.63
C ALA A 78 1.74 -0.37 -21.77
N VAL A 79 0.41 -0.34 -21.95
CA VAL A 79 -0.36 0.90 -22.06
C VAL A 79 -0.30 1.69 -20.75
N LEU A 80 -0.51 1.02 -19.61
CA LEU A 80 -0.41 1.67 -18.30
C LEU A 80 0.99 2.26 -18.06
N ALA A 81 2.05 1.48 -18.30
CA ALA A 81 3.42 1.96 -18.17
C ALA A 81 3.71 3.16 -19.09
N GLY A 82 3.17 3.17 -20.31
CA GLY A 82 3.33 4.26 -21.27
C GLY A 82 2.62 5.53 -20.83
N VAL A 83 1.37 5.41 -20.38
CA VAL A 83 0.57 6.53 -19.86
C VAL A 83 1.21 7.11 -18.60
N PHE A 84 1.62 6.27 -17.65
CA PHE A 84 2.31 6.73 -16.43
C PHE A 84 3.69 7.35 -16.72
N GLY A 85 4.47 6.77 -17.65
CA GLY A 85 5.75 7.33 -18.08
C GLY A 85 5.62 8.70 -18.74
N LEU A 86 4.63 8.87 -19.63
CA LEU A 86 4.31 10.16 -20.26
C LEU A 86 3.83 11.19 -19.24
N LEU A 87 2.92 10.81 -18.34
CA LEU A 87 2.42 11.71 -17.31
C LEU A 87 3.52 12.16 -16.34
N LEU A 88 4.49 11.30 -16.02
CA LEU A 88 5.66 11.65 -15.21
C LEU A 88 6.56 12.70 -15.86
N LEU A 89 6.69 12.63 -17.19
CA LEU A 89 7.52 13.55 -17.98
C LEU A 89 6.82 14.89 -18.25
N VAL A 90 5.53 14.85 -18.58
CA VAL A 90 4.76 16.03 -19.04
C VAL A 90 4.08 16.76 -17.87
N SER A 91 3.45 16.03 -16.95
CA SER A 91 2.63 16.62 -15.90
C SER A 91 2.78 15.87 -14.57
N PRO A 92 3.96 15.91 -13.92
CA PRO A 92 4.18 15.18 -12.66
C PRO A 92 3.23 15.63 -11.54
N ASN A 93 2.75 16.88 -11.61
CA ASN A 93 1.81 17.44 -10.65
C ASN A 93 0.43 16.77 -10.69
N THR A 94 -0.01 16.20 -11.81
CA THR A 94 -1.30 15.49 -11.88
C THR A 94 -1.22 14.13 -11.18
N ILE A 95 -0.10 13.43 -11.31
CA ILE A 95 0.19 12.20 -10.56
C ILE A 95 0.22 12.48 -9.06
N LEU A 96 0.92 13.56 -8.66
CA LEU A 96 0.98 13.96 -7.26
C LEU A 96 -0.38 14.40 -6.71
N GLN A 97 -1.22 15.04 -7.51
CA GLN A 97 -2.58 15.37 -7.08
C GLN A 97 -3.45 14.12 -6.94
N ALA A 98 -3.34 13.15 -7.85
CA ALA A 98 -4.04 11.88 -7.75
C ALA A 98 -3.56 11.08 -6.52
N GLU A 99 -2.25 11.02 -6.28
CA GLU A 99 -1.65 10.40 -5.11
C GLU A 99 -2.07 11.10 -3.82
N ARG A 100 -2.05 12.43 -3.76
CA ARG A 100 -2.53 13.20 -2.59
C ARG A 100 -4.03 13.07 -2.37
N HIS A 101 -4.82 12.97 -3.44
CA HIS A 101 -6.26 12.74 -3.32
C HIS A 101 -6.54 11.34 -2.76
N ALA A 102 -5.82 10.32 -3.25
CA ALA A 102 -5.85 8.97 -2.69
C ALA A 102 -5.35 8.95 -1.23
N ASN A 103 -4.24 9.65 -0.93
CA ASN A 103 -3.67 9.74 0.41
C ASN A 103 -4.58 10.53 1.38
N LYS A 104 -5.38 11.48 0.87
CA LYS A 104 -6.43 12.18 1.63
C LYS A 104 -7.66 11.29 1.86
N LEU A 105 -7.97 10.38 0.95
CA LEU A 105 -8.94 9.30 1.18
C LEU A 105 -8.43 8.32 2.26
N TYR A 106 -7.11 8.08 2.27
CA TYR A 106 -6.34 7.37 3.30
C TYR A 106 -5.96 8.24 4.51
N MET A 107 -6.48 9.47 4.65
CA MET A 107 -6.57 10.11 5.97
C MET A 107 -7.69 9.41 6.74
N THR A 108 -7.42 8.15 7.03
CA THR A 108 -8.09 7.29 7.99
C THR A 108 -8.05 7.94 9.37
N ASP A 109 -7.23 8.96 9.66
CA ASP A 109 -7.17 9.66 10.96
C ASP A 109 -8.57 9.94 11.55
N ALA A 110 -9.53 10.44 10.76
CA ALA A 110 -10.87 10.76 11.27
C ALA A 110 -11.77 9.53 11.49
N PHE A 111 -11.78 8.58 10.56
CA PHE A 111 -12.57 7.34 10.67
C PHE A 111 -12.00 6.42 11.75
N PHE A 112 -10.68 6.28 11.76
CA PHE A 112 -9.92 5.42 12.64
C PHE A 112 -9.94 5.93 14.07
N LEU A 113 -9.83 7.25 14.32
CA LEU A 113 -10.04 7.81 15.67
C LEU A 113 -11.48 7.64 16.15
N ARG A 114 -12.46 7.84 15.26
CA ARG A 114 -13.88 7.72 15.60
C ARG A 114 -14.27 6.28 15.96
N ASN A 115 -13.69 5.30 15.27
CA ASN A 115 -14.01 3.88 15.43
C ASN A 115 -12.92 3.07 16.15
N ARG A 116 -11.89 3.73 16.71
CA ARG A 116 -10.71 3.08 17.32
C ARG A 116 -11.06 2.00 18.34
N VAL A 117 -12.09 2.25 19.13
CA VAL A 117 -12.53 1.33 20.19
C VAL A 117 -13.17 0.09 19.59
N VAL A 118 -14.02 0.24 18.57
CA VAL A 118 -14.69 -0.88 17.89
C VAL A 118 -13.66 -1.75 17.16
N ILE A 119 -12.72 -1.12 16.44
CA ILE A 119 -11.65 -1.83 15.72
C ILE A 119 -10.70 -2.52 16.70
N GLY A 120 -10.29 -1.84 17.78
CA GLY A 120 -9.41 -2.39 18.81
C GLY A 120 -10.04 -3.58 19.53
N VAL A 121 -11.31 -3.48 19.92
CA VAL A 121 -12.04 -4.60 20.55
C VAL A 121 -12.19 -5.77 19.58
N GLY A 122 -12.47 -5.53 18.30
CA GLY A 122 -12.51 -6.57 17.27
C GLY A 122 -11.17 -7.30 17.10
N LEU A 123 -10.06 -6.56 17.10
CA LEU A 123 -8.71 -7.14 17.01
C LEU A 123 -8.33 -7.95 18.25
N LEU A 124 -8.75 -7.51 19.44
CA LEU A 124 -8.54 -8.26 20.68
C LEU A 124 -9.38 -9.55 20.71
N ALA A 125 -10.65 -9.49 20.28
CA ALA A 125 -11.50 -10.66 20.18
C ALA A 125 -10.95 -11.68 19.17
N SER A 126 -10.49 -11.20 18.01
CA SER A 126 -9.85 -12.02 16.98
C SER A 126 -8.56 -12.67 17.50
N SER A 127 -7.73 -11.91 18.22
CA SER A 127 -6.52 -12.44 18.87
C SER A 127 -6.86 -13.52 19.89
N ALA A 128 -7.82 -13.28 20.78
CA ALA A 128 -8.26 -14.26 21.76
C ALA A 128 -8.75 -15.55 21.09
N PHE A 129 -9.50 -15.44 19.99
CA PHE A 129 -9.93 -16.58 19.19
C PHE A 129 -8.76 -17.34 18.55
N MET A 130 -7.77 -16.64 17.99
CA MET A 130 -6.59 -17.26 17.38
C MET A 130 -5.72 -17.99 18.42
N VAL A 131 -5.53 -17.39 19.60
CA VAL A 131 -4.80 -18.00 20.71
C VAL A 131 -5.56 -19.22 21.23
N TRP A 132 -6.87 -19.12 21.41
CA TRP A 132 -7.71 -20.24 21.82
C TRP A 132 -7.68 -21.40 20.80
N THR A 133 -7.72 -21.07 19.51
CA THR A 133 -7.60 -22.06 18.42
C THR A 133 -6.23 -22.72 18.43
N TYR A 134 -5.16 -21.96 18.67
CA TYR A 134 -3.82 -22.54 18.83
C TYR A 134 -3.77 -23.54 19.98
N PHE A 135 -4.25 -23.19 21.17
CA PHE A 135 -4.24 -24.11 22.32
C PHE A 135 -5.20 -25.30 22.18
N SER A 136 -6.29 -25.16 21.42
CA SER A 136 -7.29 -26.22 21.27
C SER A 136 -6.92 -27.26 20.19
N PHE A 137 -6.07 -26.89 19.22
CA PHE A 137 -5.73 -27.74 18.08
C PHE A 137 -4.22 -28.04 17.94
N SER A 138 -3.37 -27.48 18.82
CA SER A 138 -1.93 -27.77 18.91
C SER A 138 -1.62 -28.86 19.92
#